data_AF-A0A838TAW3-F1
#
_entry.id   AF-A0A838TAW3-F1
#
_cell.length_a   1.000
_cell.length_b   1.000
_cell.length_c   1.000
_cell.angle_alpha   90.00
_cell.angle_beta   90.00
_cell.angle_gamma   90.00
#
_symmetry.space_group_name_H-M   'P 1'
#
loop_
_entity.id
_entity.type
_entity.pdbx_description
1 polymer ?
#
loop_
_entity_poly.entity_id
_entity_poly.type
_entity_poly.pdbx_seq_one_letter_code
_entity_poly.pdbx_strand_id
1 'polypeptide(L)'
;MASDLSVDNEIKRLTEKKIPLGYKRFVTHLSQIQNNLKQAGATNTVAITFYNLGSRQTLFYLEGLARIYRRIHNPKRFKRLRNDFKEIEDQLGRVDFYDGWVKEFSVQKDFPAVLLENFKEHMNSEVKILGELMVEKKWAGTNPGVITEILSELDSADWLTPEKDSNQIAGMMNDELLEFDRDYNEGTLDFHDIENGLHKFRRDVRWFSIYAQALNGLVQLKEVSVPNQKLTAYLTPEVLNSPYNKLPPLKEDVSPIYIEAPNFYALSWLINELGVLKDDGLRIHTLKAAAEETKFSNDLTFESLLKQLPVKSKCTIDEIVRKAEIITDKFIKEDSLLKLIGRDIRNSVPS
;
A
#
# COMPACT_ATOMS: atom_id res chain seq x y z
N MET A 1 7.87 -27.79 14.21
CA MET A 1 8.60 -27.44 15.46
C MET A 1 10.06 -27.02 15.22
N ALA A 2 10.73 -27.38 14.12
CA ALA A 2 12.10 -26.92 13.83
C ALA A 2 12.19 -25.50 13.21
N SER A 3 11.11 -24.97 12.61
CA SER A 3 11.09 -23.64 11.99
C SER A 3 10.87 -22.48 12.97
N ASP A 4 10.16 -22.72 14.09
CA ASP A 4 9.86 -21.70 15.12
C ASP A 4 11.13 -21.19 15.82
N LEU A 5 12.16 -22.03 15.94
CA LEU A 5 13.45 -21.65 16.52
C LEU A 5 14.28 -20.74 15.59
N SER A 6 13.94 -20.59 14.31
CA SER A 6 14.78 -19.86 13.35
C SER A 6 14.63 -18.35 13.46
N VAL A 7 13.40 -17.84 13.56
CA VAL A 7 13.14 -16.38 13.56
C VAL A 7 13.39 -15.78 14.94
N ASP A 8 12.98 -16.46 16.01
CA ASP A 8 13.19 -15.99 17.38
C ASP A 8 14.68 -15.96 17.76
N ASN A 9 15.47 -16.93 17.28
CA ASN A 9 16.93 -16.88 17.41
C ASN A 9 17.55 -15.79 16.52
N GLU A 10 16.97 -15.48 15.36
CA GLU A 10 17.44 -14.39 14.50
C GLU A 10 17.15 -13.02 15.13
N ILE A 11 15.97 -12.84 15.74
CA ILE A 11 15.63 -11.66 16.55
C ILE A 11 16.63 -11.50 17.70
N LYS A 12 17.01 -12.60 18.35
CA LYS A 12 18.04 -12.60 19.40
C LYS A 12 19.45 -12.30 18.84
N ARG A 13 19.76 -12.76 17.63
CA ARG A 13 21.00 -12.43 16.90
C ARG A 13 21.07 -10.93 16.55
N LEU A 14 19.93 -10.23 16.41
CA LEU A 14 19.87 -8.78 16.19
C LEU A 14 20.55 -7.96 17.29
N THR A 15 20.71 -8.52 18.49
CA THR A 15 21.38 -7.83 19.61
C THR A 15 22.89 -8.09 19.71
N GLU A 16 23.46 -9.04 18.96
CA GLU A 16 24.83 -9.56 19.20
C GLU A 16 25.84 -9.24 18.08
N LYS A 17 25.40 -8.81 16.89
CA LYS A 17 26.27 -8.35 15.78
C LYS A 17 25.85 -6.98 15.26
N LYS A 18 26.78 -6.22 14.68
CA LYS A 18 26.47 -5.01 13.90
C LYS A 18 25.78 -5.42 12.59
N ILE A 19 24.48 -5.65 12.67
CA ILE A 19 23.67 -6.08 11.53
C ILE A 19 23.38 -4.89 10.59
N PRO A 20 23.46 -5.09 9.26
CA PRO A 20 23.15 -4.04 8.28
C PRO A 20 21.74 -3.48 8.42
N LEU A 21 21.57 -2.17 8.20
CA LEU A 21 20.27 -1.48 8.34
C LEU A 21 19.20 -2.08 7.43
N GLY A 22 19.52 -2.37 6.17
CA GLY A 22 18.57 -2.96 5.24
C GLY A 22 18.05 -4.31 5.69
N TYR A 23 18.92 -5.19 6.19
CA TYR A 23 18.53 -6.46 6.80
C TYR A 23 17.55 -6.25 7.96
N LYS A 24 17.89 -5.35 8.91
CA LYS A 24 17.05 -5.06 10.08
C LYS A 24 15.63 -4.60 9.69
N ARG A 25 15.50 -3.80 8.62
CA ARG A 25 14.19 -3.34 8.11
C ARG A 25 13.34 -4.51 7.63
N PHE A 26 13.89 -5.45 6.87
CA PHE A 26 13.14 -6.64 6.45
C PHE A 26 12.75 -7.52 7.63
N VAL A 27 13.69 -7.83 8.52
CA VAL A 27 13.40 -8.70 9.67
C VAL A 27 12.30 -8.13 10.54
N THR A 28 12.28 -6.82 10.78
CA THR A 28 11.21 -6.17 11.56
C THR A 28 9.81 -6.53 11.03
N HIS A 29 9.61 -6.44 9.71
CA HIS A 29 8.31 -6.74 9.10
C HIS A 29 8.07 -8.24 8.93
N LEU A 30 9.11 -9.04 8.64
CA LEU A 30 9.01 -10.50 8.58
C LEU A 30 8.62 -11.11 9.93
N SER A 31 9.11 -10.57 11.05
CA SER A 31 8.71 -11.01 12.39
C SER A 31 7.22 -10.78 12.65
N GLN A 32 6.65 -9.67 12.17
CA GLN A 32 5.20 -9.41 12.25
C GLN A 32 4.40 -10.42 11.43
N ILE A 33 4.84 -10.70 10.19
CA ILE A 33 4.23 -11.73 9.35
C ILE A 33 4.31 -13.11 10.01
N GLN A 34 5.46 -13.49 10.54
CA GLN A 34 5.65 -14.77 11.24
C GLN A 34 4.66 -14.91 12.40
N ASN A 35 4.49 -13.85 13.19
CA ASN A 35 3.52 -13.84 14.30
C ASN A 35 2.08 -13.99 13.78
N ASN A 36 1.73 -13.32 12.69
CA ASN A 36 0.40 -13.44 12.09
C ASN A 36 0.14 -14.84 11.52
N LEU A 37 1.13 -15.45 10.85
CA LEU A 37 1.06 -16.82 10.36
C LEU A 37 0.89 -17.83 11.50
N LYS A 38 1.61 -17.63 12.61
CA LYS A 38 1.49 -18.48 13.81
C LYS A 38 0.09 -18.42 14.42
N GLN A 39 -0.46 -17.22 14.56
CA GLN A 39 -1.82 -17.03 15.05
C GLN A 39 -2.86 -17.62 14.09
N ALA A 40 -2.70 -17.38 12.79
CA ALA A 40 -3.61 -17.92 11.77
C ALA A 40 -3.57 -19.45 11.72
N GLY A 41 -2.39 -20.06 11.82
CA GLY A 41 -2.17 -21.50 11.82
C GLY A 41 -2.76 -22.23 13.02
N ALA A 42 -3.12 -21.52 14.09
CA ALA A 42 -3.84 -22.08 15.23
C ALA A 42 -5.36 -22.20 15.00
N THR A 43 -5.86 -21.83 13.81
CA THR A 43 -7.28 -21.84 13.46
C THR A 43 -7.56 -22.82 12.32
N ASN A 44 -8.83 -23.24 12.18
CA ASN A 44 -9.28 -24.03 11.01
C ASN A 44 -9.49 -23.15 9.76
N THR A 45 -9.31 -21.84 9.87
CA THR A 45 -9.63 -20.85 8.84
C THR A 45 -8.44 -19.93 8.61
N VAL A 46 -7.28 -20.53 8.27
CA VAL A 46 -5.98 -19.85 8.21
C VAL A 46 -6.01 -18.60 7.32
N ALA A 47 -6.52 -18.70 6.09
CA ALA A 47 -6.49 -17.62 5.11
C ALA A 47 -7.25 -16.36 5.59
N ILE A 48 -8.50 -16.54 6.02
CA ILE A 48 -9.32 -15.43 6.53
C ILE A 48 -8.80 -14.89 7.86
N THR A 49 -8.24 -15.73 8.73
CA THR A 49 -7.59 -15.25 9.97
C THR A 49 -6.36 -14.41 9.65
N PHE A 50 -5.53 -14.85 8.70
CA PHE A 50 -4.35 -14.10 8.26
C PHE A 50 -4.72 -12.73 7.65
N TYR A 51 -5.81 -12.68 6.88
CA TYR A 51 -6.42 -11.44 6.41
C TYR A 51 -6.85 -10.52 7.57
N ASN A 52 -7.64 -11.05 8.50
CA ASN A 52 -8.19 -10.30 9.65
C ASN A 52 -7.11 -9.76 10.61
N LEU A 53 -5.93 -10.39 10.67
CA LEU A 53 -4.77 -9.91 11.43
C LEU A 53 -4.05 -8.71 10.78
N GLY A 54 -4.56 -8.18 9.66
CA GLY A 54 -4.00 -7.00 9.00
C GLY A 54 -2.69 -7.25 8.26
N SER A 55 -2.39 -8.51 7.91
CA SER A 55 -1.10 -8.92 7.33
C SER A 55 -0.78 -8.25 5.99
N ARG A 56 -1.81 -7.84 5.24
CA ARG A 56 -1.67 -7.15 3.96
C ARG A 56 -0.81 -5.88 4.07
N GLN A 57 -0.98 -5.10 5.13
CA GLN A 57 -0.24 -3.86 5.32
C GLN A 57 1.26 -4.13 5.50
N THR A 58 1.61 -5.17 6.27
CA THR A 58 3.01 -5.58 6.47
C THR A 58 3.61 -6.17 5.20
N LEU A 59 2.84 -6.91 4.40
CA LEU A 59 3.27 -7.37 3.07
C LEU A 59 3.55 -6.21 2.11
N PHE A 60 2.74 -5.14 2.14
CA PHE A 60 3.05 -3.91 1.40
C PHE A 60 4.37 -3.27 1.83
N TYR A 61 4.69 -3.29 3.13
CA TYR A 61 5.98 -2.78 3.61
C TYR A 61 7.14 -3.64 3.09
N LEU A 62 6.99 -4.96 3.08
CA LEU A 62 7.98 -5.89 2.52
C LEU A 62 8.13 -5.72 1.00
N GLU A 63 7.04 -5.54 0.25
CA GLU A 63 7.08 -5.21 -1.18
C GLU A 63 7.79 -3.86 -1.38
N GLY A 64 7.47 -2.85 -0.58
CA GLY A 64 8.09 -1.53 -0.62
C GLY A 64 9.60 -1.60 -0.42
N LEU A 65 10.07 -2.33 0.60
CA LEU A 65 11.49 -2.58 0.80
C LEU A 65 12.11 -3.30 -0.40
N ALA A 66 11.49 -4.37 -0.90
CA ALA A 66 12.01 -5.10 -2.05
C ALA A 66 12.06 -4.22 -3.31
N ARG A 67 11.11 -3.29 -3.50
CA ARG A 67 11.12 -2.31 -4.58
C ARG A 67 12.29 -1.33 -4.43
N ILE A 68 12.50 -0.78 -3.24
CA ILE A 68 13.63 0.10 -2.91
C ILE A 68 14.94 -0.60 -3.23
N TYR A 69 15.21 -1.75 -2.59
CA TYR A 69 16.48 -2.45 -2.78
C TYR A 69 16.64 -2.97 -4.20
N ARG A 70 15.58 -3.38 -4.90
CA ARG A 70 15.71 -3.73 -6.32
C ARG A 70 16.33 -2.60 -7.15
N ARG A 71 16.05 -1.32 -6.84
CA ARG A 71 16.64 -0.17 -7.54
C ARG A 71 18.08 0.11 -7.10
N ILE A 72 18.42 -0.10 -5.84
CA ILE A 72 19.70 0.38 -5.26
C ILE A 72 20.72 -0.74 -4.93
N HIS A 73 20.29 -1.99 -4.84
CA HIS A 73 21.10 -3.09 -4.31
C HIS A 73 20.59 -4.47 -4.79
N ASN A 74 21.41 -5.29 -5.44
CA ASN A 74 21.05 -6.67 -5.85
C ASN A 74 19.69 -6.80 -6.59
N PRO A 75 19.51 -6.16 -7.77
CA PRO A 75 18.23 -6.07 -8.47
C PRO A 75 17.54 -7.43 -8.72
N LYS A 76 18.31 -8.46 -9.07
CA LYS A 76 17.75 -9.81 -9.32
C LYS A 76 17.16 -10.43 -8.06
N ARG A 77 17.84 -10.28 -6.91
CA ARG A 77 17.43 -10.82 -5.62
C ARG A 77 16.14 -10.19 -5.15
N PHE A 78 16.13 -8.86 -5.04
CA PHE A 78 14.96 -8.16 -4.53
C PHE A 78 13.79 -8.13 -5.52
N LYS A 79 14.03 -8.37 -6.82
CA LYS A 79 12.93 -8.66 -7.76
C LYS A 79 12.20 -9.95 -7.39
N ARG A 80 12.91 -11.01 -6.99
CA ARG A 80 12.28 -12.28 -6.56
C ARG A 80 11.48 -12.08 -5.27
N LEU A 81 12.13 -11.55 -4.23
CA LEU A 81 11.47 -11.25 -2.96
C LEU A 81 10.22 -10.38 -3.15
N ARG A 82 10.32 -9.35 -4.01
CA ARG A 82 9.16 -8.51 -4.34
C ARG A 82 8.00 -9.34 -4.90
N ASN A 83 8.28 -10.25 -5.82
CA ASN A 83 7.25 -11.08 -6.44
C ASN A 83 6.58 -11.99 -5.40
N ASP A 84 7.37 -12.58 -4.49
CA ASP A 84 6.85 -13.44 -3.42
C ASP A 84 5.90 -12.69 -2.47
N PHE A 85 6.26 -11.46 -2.08
CA PHE A 85 5.38 -10.60 -1.27
C PHE A 85 4.15 -10.14 -2.04
N LYS A 86 4.36 -9.73 -3.30
CA LYS A 86 3.31 -9.18 -4.14
C LYS A 86 2.21 -10.20 -4.43
N GLU A 87 2.56 -11.46 -4.66
CA GLU A 87 1.58 -12.49 -5.00
C GLU A 87 0.56 -12.71 -3.88
N ILE A 88 1.03 -12.79 -2.62
CA ILE A 88 0.14 -12.89 -1.45
C ILE A 88 -0.60 -11.57 -1.19
N GLU A 89 0.08 -10.42 -1.33
CA GLU A 89 -0.56 -9.10 -1.16
C GLU A 89 -1.69 -8.90 -2.16
N ASP A 90 -1.47 -9.17 -3.45
CA ASP A 90 -2.46 -9.02 -4.52
C ASP A 90 -3.70 -9.87 -4.21
N GLN A 91 -3.51 -11.11 -3.74
CA GLN A 91 -4.61 -11.99 -3.39
C GLN A 91 -5.37 -11.52 -2.13
N LEU A 92 -4.66 -11.02 -1.11
CA LEU A 92 -5.29 -10.34 0.03
C LEU A 92 -6.05 -9.09 -0.41
N GLY A 93 -5.57 -8.38 -1.43
CA GLY A 93 -6.24 -7.23 -2.00
C GLY A 93 -7.56 -7.56 -2.68
N ARG A 94 -7.67 -8.76 -3.28
CA ARG A 94 -8.95 -9.26 -3.83
C ARG A 94 -9.94 -9.61 -2.73
N VAL A 95 -9.48 -10.24 -1.64
CA VAL A 95 -10.32 -10.50 -0.46
C VAL A 95 -10.83 -9.19 0.14
N ASP A 96 -9.92 -8.22 0.37
CA ASP A 96 -10.24 -6.89 0.89
C ASP A 96 -11.26 -6.13 0.04
N PHE A 97 -11.13 -6.23 -1.29
CA PHE A 97 -12.06 -5.61 -2.23
C PHE A 97 -13.50 -6.09 -2.03
N TYR A 98 -13.72 -7.41 -1.98
CA TYR A 98 -15.08 -7.93 -1.78
C TYR A 98 -15.58 -7.77 -0.34
N ASP A 99 -14.72 -7.94 0.67
CA ASP A 99 -15.06 -7.71 2.06
C ASP A 99 -15.53 -6.27 2.31
N GLY A 100 -14.87 -5.28 1.69
CA GLY A 100 -15.28 -3.87 1.73
C GLY A 100 -16.71 -3.66 1.24
N TRP A 101 -17.07 -4.25 0.09
CA TRP A 101 -18.43 -4.15 -0.46
C TRP A 101 -19.47 -4.91 0.36
N VAL A 102 -19.14 -6.10 0.86
CA VAL A 102 -20.03 -6.86 1.75
C VAL A 102 -20.34 -6.04 3.01
N LYS A 103 -19.32 -5.42 3.63
CA LYS A 103 -19.50 -4.53 4.80
C LYS A 103 -20.34 -3.31 4.46
N GLU A 104 -20.06 -2.64 3.34
CA GLU A 104 -20.81 -1.44 2.92
C GLU A 104 -22.29 -1.75 2.65
N PHE A 105 -22.58 -2.85 1.94
CA PHE A 105 -23.92 -3.15 1.46
C PHE A 105 -24.79 -3.89 2.48
N SER A 106 -24.19 -4.69 3.37
CA SER A 106 -24.94 -5.45 4.39
C SER A 106 -25.64 -4.57 5.43
N VAL A 107 -25.18 -3.33 5.63
CA VAL A 107 -25.79 -2.37 6.56
C VAL A 107 -26.91 -1.53 5.92
N GLN A 108 -27.10 -1.65 4.60
CA GLN A 108 -28.08 -0.85 3.87
C GLN A 108 -29.45 -1.51 3.94
N LYS A 109 -30.43 -0.77 4.42
CA LYS A 109 -31.82 -1.23 4.43
C LYS A 109 -32.28 -1.45 2.98
N ASP A 110 -32.96 -2.57 2.75
CA ASP A 110 -33.57 -2.94 1.45
C ASP A 110 -32.55 -3.15 0.31
N PHE A 111 -31.27 -3.40 0.62
CA PHE A 111 -30.30 -3.82 -0.41
C PHE A 111 -30.67 -5.20 -0.99
N PRO A 112 -30.64 -5.40 -2.32
CA PRO A 112 -31.06 -6.66 -2.91
C PRO A 112 -30.21 -7.84 -2.43
N ALA A 113 -30.87 -8.81 -1.79
CA ALA A 113 -30.21 -9.99 -1.22
C ALA A 113 -29.40 -10.78 -2.26
N VAL A 114 -29.91 -10.86 -3.50
CA VAL A 114 -29.22 -11.55 -4.60
C VAL A 114 -27.87 -10.91 -4.97
N LEU A 115 -27.78 -9.57 -4.94
CA LEU A 115 -26.52 -8.87 -5.19
C LEU A 115 -25.56 -9.04 -4.01
N LEU A 116 -26.07 -8.94 -2.78
CA LEU A 116 -25.24 -9.13 -1.59
C LEU A 116 -24.66 -10.55 -1.52
N GLU A 117 -25.45 -11.56 -1.89
CA GLU A 117 -24.97 -12.95 -1.90
C GLU A 117 -23.90 -13.16 -2.98
N ASN A 118 -24.05 -12.58 -4.17
CA ASN A 118 -23.01 -12.59 -5.20
C ASN A 118 -21.67 -12.03 -4.68
N PHE A 119 -21.68 -10.91 -3.94
CA PHE A 119 -20.45 -10.38 -3.33
C PHE A 119 -19.83 -11.31 -2.27
N LYS A 120 -20.65 -11.98 -1.46
CA LYS A 120 -20.17 -12.95 -0.47
C LYS A 120 -19.60 -14.20 -1.13
N GLU A 121 -20.22 -14.69 -2.19
CA GLU A 121 -19.73 -15.83 -2.97
C GLU A 121 -18.34 -15.53 -3.56
N HIS A 122 -18.17 -14.35 -4.16
CA HIS A 122 -16.86 -13.90 -4.64
C HIS A 122 -15.85 -13.74 -3.50
N MET A 123 -16.21 -13.13 -2.37
CA MET A 123 -15.33 -13.04 -1.19
C MET A 123 -14.86 -14.44 -0.73
N ASN A 124 -15.78 -15.39 -0.61
CA ASN A 124 -15.48 -16.76 -0.19
C ASN A 124 -14.56 -17.47 -1.21
N SER A 125 -14.78 -17.23 -2.51
CA SER A 125 -13.92 -17.73 -3.57
C SER A 125 -12.50 -17.18 -3.45
N GLU A 126 -12.33 -15.86 -3.27
CA GLU A 126 -11.02 -15.23 -3.12
C GLU A 126 -10.29 -15.66 -1.84
N VAL A 127 -11.02 -15.91 -0.74
CA VAL A 127 -10.46 -16.49 0.50
C VAL A 127 -9.96 -17.92 0.27
N LYS A 128 -10.69 -18.71 -0.52
CA LYS A 128 -10.27 -20.07 -0.86
C LYS A 128 -8.99 -20.04 -1.72
N ILE A 129 -8.94 -19.20 -2.74
CA ILE A 129 -7.76 -19.00 -3.60
C ILE A 129 -6.56 -18.55 -2.74
N LEU A 130 -6.77 -17.64 -1.78
CA LEU A 130 -5.72 -17.25 -0.83
C LEU A 130 -5.19 -18.45 -0.03
N GLY A 131 -6.08 -19.30 0.49
CA GLY A 131 -5.68 -20.49 1.23
C GLY A 131 -4.84 -21.47 0.39
N GLU A 132 -5.27 -21.73 -0.84
CA GLU A 132 -4.55 -22.58 -1.80
C GLU A 132 -3.16 -22.00 -2.11
N LEU A 133 -3.10 -20.69 -2.42
CA LEU A 133 -1.87 -19.97 -2.70
C LEU A 133 -0.89 -19.99 -1.52
N MET A 134 -1.39 -19.76 -0.29
CA MET A 134 -0.55 -19.79 0.92
C MET A 134 0.09 -21.17 1.15
N VAL A 135 -0.62 -22.26 0.81
CA VAL A 135 -0.07 -23.63 0.90
C VAL A 135 0.93 -23.89 -0.22
N GLU A 136 0.57 -23.56 -1.47
CA GLU A 136 1.45 -23.74 -2.64
C GLU A 136 2.80 -23.04 -2.45
N LYS A 137 2.75 -21.81 -1.92
CA LYS A 137 3.92 -20.96 -1.72
C LYS A 137 4.57 -21.14 -0.34
N LYS A 138 4.17 -22.16 0.43
CA LYS A 138 4.71 -22.52 1.75
C LYS A 138 4.67 -21.38 2.80
N TRP A 139 3.71 -20.47 2.68
CA TRP A 139 3.37 -19.52 3.73
C TRP A 139 2.62 -20.20 4.87
N ALA A 140 1.79 -21.19 4.55
CA ALA A 140 1.05 -22.02 5.48
C ALA A 140 1.08 -23.50 5.05
N GLY A 141 0.39 -24.37 5.80
CA GLY A 141 0.26 -25.80 5.51
C GLY A 141 1.12 -26.69 6.40
N THR A 142 1.41 -27.91 5.94
CA THR A 142 2.12 -28.93 6.72
C THR A 142 3.63 -28.68 6.82
N ASN A 143 4.20 -27.91 5.90
CA ASN A 143 5.63 -27.57 5.88
C ASN A 143 5.85 -26.09 5.51
N PRO A 144 5.43 -25.14 6.37
CA PRO A 144 5.67 -23.72 6.14
C PRO A 144 7.17 -23.44 6.24
N GLY A 145 7.72 -22.78 5.23
CA GLY A 145 9.17 -22.57 5.12
C GLY A 145 9.59 -21.24 4.48
N VAL A 146 8.64 -20.49 3.91
CA VAL A 146 8.94 -19.29 3.12
C VAL A 146 9.72 -18.23 3.92
N ILE A 147 9.40 -18.02 5.20
CA ILE A 147 10.10 -17.03 6.03
C ILE A 147 11.56 -17.43 6.25
N THR A 148 11.83 -18.71 6.52
CA THR A 148 13.21 -19.22 6.65
C THR A 148 13.97 -19.07 5.32
N GLU A 149 13.32 -19.38 4.19
CA GLU A 149 13.91 -19.24 2.85
C GLU A 149 14.28 -17.77 2.57
N ILE A 150 13.37 -16.82 2.88
CA ILE A 150 13.61 -15.38 2.74
C ILE A 150 14.75 -14.91 3.64
N LEU A 151 14.77 -15.32 4.91
CA LEU A 151 15.83 -14.92 5.85
C LEU A 151 17.22 -15.39 5.39
N SER A 152 17.31 -16.60 4.82
CA SER A 152 18.54 -17.12 4.21
C SER A 152 18.98 -16.28 2.99
N GLU A 153 18.02 -15.90 2.13
CA GLU A 153 18.31 -15.00 1.00
C GLU A 153 18.74 -13.60 1.46
N LEU A 154 18.25 -13.10 2.61
CA LEU A 154 18.67 -11.83 3.18
C LEU A 154 20.05 -11.91 3.89
N ASP A 155 20.36 -13.00 4.59
CA ASP A 155 21.64 -13.18 5.31
C ASP A 155 22.81 -13.26 4.32
N SER A 156 22.58 -13.86 3.16
CA SER A 156 23.58 -13.97 2.09
C SER A 156 23.77 -12.70 1.25
N ALA A 157 23.17 -11.56 1.62
CA ALA A 157 23.29 -10.32 0.86
C ALA A 157 24.51 -9.51 1.29
N ASP A 158 25.22 -8.95 0.32
CA ASP A 158 26.35 -8.03 0.50
C ASP A 158 25.85 -6.61 0.80
N TRP A 159 25.15 -6.48 1.93
CA TRP A 159 24.45 -5.25 2.30
C TRP A 159 25.33 -3.99 2.25
N LEU A 160 24.69 -2.89 1.84
CA LEU A 160 25.29 -1.56 1.80
C LEU A 160 25.71 -1.09 3.21
N THR A 161 26.73 -0.22 3.26
CA THR A 161 27.07 0.51 4.48
C THR A 161 25.95 1.49 4.85
N PRO A 162 25.78 1.86 6.14
CA PRO A 162 24.70 2.76 6.57
C PRO A 162 24.60 4.08 5.79
N GLU A 163 25.74 4.69 5.47
CA GLU A 163 25.81 5.93 4.70
C GLU A 163 25.36 5.73 3.24
N LYS A 164 25.91 4.71 2.57
CA LYS A 164 25.56 4.40 1.18
C LYS A 164 24.10 3.98 1.05
N ASP A 165 23.61 3.21 2.01
CA ASP A 165 22.20 2.81 2.11
C ASP A 165 21.28 4.03 2.16
N SER A 166 21.51 4.93 3.12
CA SER A 166 20.66 6.13 3.31
C SER A 166 20.72 7.07 2.10
N ASN A 167 21.91 7.33 1.56
CA ASN A 167 22.10 8.20 0.41
C ASN A 167 21.44 7.64 -0.86
N GLN A 168 21.56 6.33 -1.11
CA GLN A 168 20.94 5.72 -2.28
C GLN A 168 19.42 5.62 -2.16
N ILE A 169 18.88 5.41 -0.95
CA ILE A 169 17.43 5.46 -0.72
C ILE A 169 16.90 6.87 -1.00
N ALA A 170 17.57 7.91 -0.48
CA ALA A 170 17.19 9.30 -0.75
C ALA A 170 17.24 9.63 -2.25
N GLY A 171 18.34 9.26 -2.93
CA GLY A 171 18.47 9.44 -4.38
C GLY A 171 17.36 8.75 -5.15
N MET A 172 17.07 7.49 -4.84
CA MET A 172 15.99 6.72 -5.47
C MET A 172 14.62 7.36 -5.25
N MET A 173 14.29 7.79 -4.03
CA MET A 173 13.02 8.47 -3.76
C MET A 173 12.91 9.78 -4.54
N ASN A 174 13.98 10.55 -4.63
CA ASN A 174 14.02 11.77 -5.45
C ASN A 174 13.82 11.46 -6.94
N ASP A 175 14.48 10.43 -7.47
CA ASP A 175 14.34 10.01 -8.86
C ASP A 175 12.90 9.57 -9.17
N GLU A 176 12.24 8.85 -8.27
CA GLU A 176 10.82 8.50 -8.43
C GLU A 176 9.92 9.75 -8.48
N LEU A 177 10.17 10.77 -7.65
CA LEU A 177 9.41 12.02 -7.71
C LEU A 177 9.59 12.75 -9.05
N LEU A 178 10.81 12.75 -9.59
CA LEU A 178 11.12 13.37 -10.89
C LEU A 178 10.51 12.58 -12.05
N GLU A 179 10.53 11.23 -11.97
CA GLU A 179 9.83 10.36 -12.91
C GLU A 179 8.33 10.68 -12.92
N PHE A 180 7.70 10.81 -11.74
CA PHE A 180 6.27 11.15 -11.65
C PHE A 180 5.93 12.56 -12.16
N ASP A 181 6.73 13.57 -11.82
CA ASP A 181 6.54 14.94 -12.33
C ASP A 181 6.62 14.95 -13.86
N ARG A 182 7.59 14.24 -14.44
CA ARG A 182 7.75 14.13 -15.89
C ARG A 182 6.59 13.39 -16.54
N ASP A 183 6.29 12.18 -16.08
CA ASP A 183 5.26 11.32 -16.65
C ASP A 183 3.88 12.02 -16.66
N TYR A 184 3.56 12.78 -15.60
CA TYR A 184 2.35 13.60 -15.53
C TYR A 184 2.36 14.76 -16.54
N ASN A 185 3.44 15.55 -16.57
CA ASN A 185 3.53 16.71 -17.46
C ASN A 185 3.62 16.34 -18.95
N GLU A 186 4.11 15.14 -19.28
CA GLU A 186 4.14 14.60 -20.64
C GLU A 186 2.80 13.98 -21.10
N GLY A 187 1.79 13.96 -20.22
CA GLY A 187 0.45 13.46 -20.55
C GLY A 187 0.38 11.94 -20.71
N THR A 188 1.28 11.19 -20.06
CA THR A 188 1.29 9.72 -20.12
C THR A 188 0.18 9.07 -19.28
N LEU A 189 -0.56 9.87 -18.50
CA LEU A 189 -1.64 9.45 -17.61
C LEU A 189 -2.98 9.92 -18.17
N ASP A 190 -3.87 8.96 -18.47
CA ASP A 190 -5.24 9.21 -18.91
C ASP A 190 -6.23 8.89 -17.80
N PHE A 191 -6.76 9.91 -17.11
CA PHE A 191 -7.71 9.70 -16.01
C PHE A 191 -9.10 9.24 -16.47
N HIS A 192 -9.40 9.25 -17.77
CA HIS A 192 -10.62 8.63 -18.29
C HIS A 192 -10.56 7.10 -18.17
N ASP A 193 -9.35 6.51 -18.09
CA ASP A 193 -9.14 5.15 -17.62
C ASP A 193 -9.00 5.15 -16.08
N ILE A 194 -10.09 4.78 -15.40
CA ILE A 194 -10.12 4.74 -13.92
C ILE A 194 -9.07 3.77 -13.35
N GLU A 195 -8.80 2.64 -14.00
CA GLU A 195 -7.87 1.64 -13.48
C GLU A 195 -6.42 1.94 -13.89
N ASN A 196 -6.15 2.16 -15.18
CA ASN A 196 -4.79 2.35 -15.67
C ASN A 196 -4.31 3.80 -15.60
N GLY A 197 -5.21 4.76 -15.41
CA GLY A 197 -4.91 6.17 -15.20
C GLY A 197 -5.01 6.58 -13.74
N LEU A 198 -6.24 6.83 -13.26
CA LEU A 198 -6.49 7.37 -11.92
C LEU A 198 -5.94 6.45 -10.82
N HIS A 199 -6.28 5.15 -10.86
CA HIS A 199 -5.86 4.20 -9.85
C HIS A 199 -4.36 3.91 -9.94
N LYS A 200 -3.78 3.80 -11.15
CA LYS A 200 -2.32 3.72 -11.32
C LYS A 200 -1.63 4.93 -10.71
N PHE A 201 -2.06 6.14 -11.05
CA PHE A 201 -1.47 7.38 -10.53
C PHE A 201 -1.52 7.43 -9.00
N ARG A 202 -2.70 7.15 -8.42
CA ARG A 202 -2.83 7.07 -6.96
C ARG A 202 -1.89 6.02 -6.35
N ARG A 203 -1.79 4.83 -6.96
CA ARG A 203 -0.94 3.73 -6.47
C ARG A 203 0.53 4.13 -6.48
N ASP A 204 0.95 4.83 -7.53
CA ASP A 204 2.28 5.36 -7.72
C ASP A 204 2.63 6.40 -6.63
N VAL A 205 1.75 7.38 -6.40
CA VAL A 205 1.91 8.37 -5.32
C VAL A 205 1.92 7.72 -3.93
N ARG A 206 1.09 6.69 -3.71
CA ARG A 206 0.99 5.98 -2.42
C ARG A 206 2.31 5.30 -2.00
N TRP A 207 3.18 4.95 -2.94
CA TRP A 207 4.45 4.29 -2.62
C TRP A 207 5.33 5.12 -1.69
N PHE A 208 5.34 6.46 -1.78
CA PHE A 208 6.14 7.30 -0.88
C PHE A 208 5.73 7.17 0.59
N SER A 209 4.42 7.12 0.87
CA SER A 209 3.92 6.90 2.23
C SER A 209 4.24 5.48 2.72
N ILE A 210 4.17 4.49 1.82
CA ILE A 210 4.54 3.10 2.14
C ILE A 210 6.04 3.01 2.44
N TYR A 211 6.91 3.65 1.65
CA TYR A 211 8.35 3.66 1.88
C TYR A 211 8.70 4.28 3.23
N ALA A 212 8.10 5.44 3.56
CA ALA A 212 8.37 6.12 4.83
C ALA A 212 8.08 5.22 6.04
N GLN A 213 6.99 4.43 5.98
CA GLN A 213 6.64 3.44 6.99
C GLN A 213 7.59 2.21 6.95
N ALA A 214 7.81 1.65 5.77
CA ALA A 214 8.60 0.44 5.57
C ALA A 214 10.07 0.60 5.99
N LEU A 215 10.63 1.79 5.79
CA LEU A 215 12.01 2.15 6.13
C LEU A 215 12.28 2.27 7.64
N ASN A 216 11.24 2.12 8.47
CA ASN A 216 11.32 1.95 9.93
C ASN A 216 12.18 3.02 10.63
N GLY A 217 11.84 4.29 10.41
CA GLY A 217 12.47 5.42 11.11
C GLY A 217 13.57 6.14 10.34
N LEU A 218 13.90 5.71 9.11
CA LEU A 218 14.81 6.48 8.24
C LEU A 218 14.17 7.79 7.79
N VAL A 219 12.92 7.77 7.35
CA VAL A 219 12.20 8.99 6.95
C VAL A 219 11.59 9.61 8.19
N GLN A 220 11.84 10.90 8.43
CA GLN A 220 11.32 11.64 9.57
C GLN A 220 10.63 12.93 9.11
N LEU A 221 9.54 13.30 9.77
CA LEU A 221 8.83 14.53 9.48
C LEU A 221 9.41 15.67 10.33
N LYS A 222 9.68 16.81 9.67
CA LYS A 222 10.13 18.03 10.33
C LYS A 222 8.98 19.01 10.45
N GLU A 223 8.65 19.40 11.67
CA GLU A 223 7.69 20.48 11.90
C GLU A 223 8.22 21.80 11.35
N VAL A 224 7.33 22.61 10.81
CA VAL A 224 7.62 23.98 10.35
C VAL A 224 6.79 24.95 11.17
N SER A 225 7.42 26.02 11.65
CA SER A 225 6.77 26.99 12.54
C SER A 225 5.66 27.77 11.86
N VAL A 226 5.80 28.05 10.56
CA VAL A 226 4.78 28.68 9.73
C VAL A 226 4.69 27.92 8.40
N PRO A 227 3.67 27.07 8.21
CA PRO A 227 3.45 26.43 6.91
C PRO A 227 3.23 27.48 5.83
N ASN A 228 3.69 27.21 4.62
CA ASN A 228 3.31 28.00 3.46
C ASN A 228 1.78 28.03 3.36
N GLN A 229 1.18 29.21 3.23
CA GLN A 229 -0.27 29.41 3.20
C GLN A 229 -0.97 28.55 2.14
N LYS A 230 -0.29 28.26 1.02
CA LYS A 230 -0.80 27.35 -0.03
C LYS A 230 -1.08 25.95 0.50
N LEU A 231 -0.32 25.50 1.51
CA LEU A 231 -0.40 24.13 2.03
C LEU A 231 -1.51 23.94 3.07
N THR A 232 -2.07 25.03 3.60
CA THR A 232 -3.14 24.97 4.61
C THR A 232 -4.36 24.20 4.10
N ALA A 233 -4.64 24.25 2.80
CA ALA A 233 -5.75 23.52 2.18
C ALA A 233 -5.61 21.99 2.30
N TYR A 234 -4.40 21.48 2.49
CA TYR A 234 -4.13 20.04 2.61
C TYR A 234 -4.16 19.53 4.06
N LEU A 235 -4.17 20.43 5.04
CA LEU A 235 -4.08 20.10 6.47
C LEU A 235 -5.46 19.83 7.08
N THR A 236 -6.22 18.91 6.46
CA THR A 236 -7.56 18.56 6.94
C THR A 236 -7.48 17.66 8.18
N PRO A 237 -8.54 17.59 9.01
CA PRO A 237 -8.57 16.69 10.17
C PRO A 237 -8.29 15.23 9.80
N GLU A 238 -8.79 14.75 8.67
CA GLU A 238 -8.59 13.38 8.18
C GLU A 238 -7.12 13.11 7.89
N VAL A 239 -6.44 14.07 7.27
CA VAL A 239 -5.01 13.99 6.95
C VAL A 239 -4.18 14.04 8.23
N LEU A 240 -4.41 15.03 9.11
CA LEU A 240 -3.64 15.20 10.33
C LEU A 240 -3.76 14.00 11.29
N ASN A 241 -4.91 13.33 11.31
CA ASN A 241 -5.14 12.16 12.16
C ASN A 241 -4.83 10.82 11.48
N SER A 242 -4.43 10.82 10.21
CA SER A 242 -4.15 9.62 9.44
C SER A 242 -3.04 8.77 10.10
N PRO A 243 -3.24 7.46 10.29
CA PRO A 243 -2.20 6.59 10.84
C PRO A 243 -0.96 6.53 9.93
N TYR A 244 -1.12 6.74 8.62
CA TYR A 244 0.01 6.75 7.67
C TYR A 244 0.96 7.93 7.88
N ASN A 245 0.48 9.01 8.52
CA ASN A 245 1.27 10.20 8.85
C ASN A 245 2.01 10.07 10.19
N LYS A 246 1.78 8.99 10.94
CA LYS A 246 2.51 8.63 12.15
C LYS A 246 3.68 7.73 11.74
N LEU A 247 4.82 8.34 11.42
CA LEU A 247 6.00 7.59 10.99
C LEU A 247 6.67 6.86 12.18
N PRO A 248 7.33 5.72 11.94
CA PRO A 248 8.10 5.05 12.98
C PRO A 248 9.18 5.97 13.55
N PRO A 249 9.50 5.87 14.85
CA PRO A 249 10.47 6.74 15.48
C PRO A 249 11.88 6.48 14.93
N LEU A 250 12.70 7.53 14.89
CA LEU A 250 14.12 7.46 14.56
C LEU A 250 14.80 6.37 15.40
N LYS A 251 15.61 5.54 14.72
CA LYS A 251 16.42 4.50 15.37
C LYS A 251 17.83 5.02 15.63
N GLU A 252 18.48 4.45 16.65
CA GLU A 252 19.90 4.68 16.91
C GLU A 252 20.73 4.31 15.65
N ASP A 253 21.79 5.06 15.39
CA ASP A 253 22.71 4.89 14.25
C ASP A 253 22.11 5.10 12.84
N VAL A 254 20.94 5.75 12.73
CA VAL A 254 20.32 6.10 11.44
C VAL A 254 20.40 7.60 11.19
N SER A 255 20.97 7.99 10.06
CA SER A 255 20.92 9.37 9.57
C SER A 255 19.58 9.61 8.86
N PRO A 256 18.70 10.46 9.41
CA PRO A 256 17.34 10.62 8.89
C PRO A 256 17.27 11.35 7.55
N ILE A 257 16.31 10.94 6.71
CA ILE A 257 15.81 11.70 5.57
C ILE A 257 14.64 12.56 6.07
N TYR A 258 14.83 13.87 6.13
CA TYR A 258 13.79 14.80 6.57
C TYR A 258 12.90 15.24 5.42
N ILE A 259 11.60 15.25 5.69
CA ILE A 259 10.58 15.87 4.83
C ILE A 259 9.80 16.85 5.70
N GLU A 260 9.55 18.07 5.22
CA GLU A 260 8.70 18.99 5.97
C GLU A 260 7.29 18.41 6.10
N ALA A 261 6.75 18.42 7.33
CA ALA A 261 5.50 17.74 7.64
C ALA A 261 4.34 18.19 6.73
N PRO A 262 4.14 19.49 6.42
CA PRO A 262 3.08 19.91 5.50
C PRO A 262 3.22 19.38 4.08
N ASN A 263 4.45 19.20 3.57
CA ASN A 263 4.69 18.63 2.24
C ASN A 263 4.29 17.16 2.21
N PHE A 264 4.63 16.40 3.26
CA PHE A 264 4.23 15.00 3.40
C PHE A 264 2.72 14.86 3.61
N TYR A 265 2.09 15.75 4.38
CA TYR A 265 0.65 15.76 4.58
C TYR A 265 -0.12 16.07 3.30
N ALA A 266 0.40 16.95 2.45
CA ALA A 266 -0.20 17.20 1.14
C ALA A 266 -0.19 15.97 0.24
N LEU A 267 0.88 15.16 0.28
CA LEU A 267 0.91 13.86 -0.40
C LEU A 267 -0.19 12.93 0.14
N SER A 268 -0.32 12.85 1.46
CA SER A 268 -1.36 12.06 2.14
C SER A 268 -2.78 12.51 1.75
N TRP A 269 -3.01 13.82 1.67
CA TRP A 269 -4.25 14.41 1.18
C TRP A 269 -4.57 13.97 -0.25
N LEU A 270 -3.61 14.06 -1.17
CA LEU A 270 -3.84 13.66 -2.57
C LEU A 270 -4.20 12.16 -2.67
N ILE A 271 -3.50 11.29 -1.93
CA ILE A 271 -3.80 9.85 -1.89
C ILE A 271 -5.21 9.59 -1.37
N ASN A 272 -5.64 10.36 -0.37
CA ASN A 272 -6.98 10.26 0.22
C ASN A 272 -8.06 10.70 -0.77
N GLU A 273 -7.95 11.89 -1.34
CA GLU A 273 -8.94 12.45 -2.27
C GLU A 273 -9.09 11.58 -3.52
N LEU A 274 -7.98 11.18 -4.13
CA LEU A 274 -8.03 10.25 -5.27
C LEU A 274 -8.61 8.88 -4.86
N GLY A 275 -8.42 8.47 -3.61
CA GLY A 275 -8.99 7.25 -3.05
C GLY A 275 -10.51 7.31 -3.01
N VAL A 276 -11.07 8.39 -2.46
CA VAL A 276 -12.51 8.63 -2.42
C VAL A 276 -13.12 8.62 -3.82
N LEU A 277 -12.50 9.32 -4.77
CA LEU A 277 -12.96 9.37 -6.17
C LEU A 277 -12.92 8.00 -6.85
N LYS A 278 -11.84 7.25 -6.64
CA LYS A 278 -11.66 5.89 -7.18
C LYS A 278 -12.68 4.92 -6.58
N ASP A 279 -12.95 5.01 -5.27
CA ASP A 279 -13.91 4.11 -4.61
C ASP A 279 -15.36 4.40 -5.05
N ASP A 280 -15.73 5.66 -5.29
CA ASP A 280 -17.01 6.03 -5.91
C ASP A 280 -17.15 5.45 -7.33
N GLY A 281 -16.10 5.54 -8.15
CA GLY A 281 -16.09 4.96 -9.50
C GLY A 281 -16.19 3.43 -9.49
N LEU A 282 -15.42 2.77 -8.65
CA LEU A 282 -15.46 1.31 -8.51
C LEU A 282 -16.83 0.82 -8.05
N ARG A 283 -17.48 1.52 -7.12
CA ARG A 283 -18.84 1.16 -6.68
C ARG A 283 -19.81 1.03 -7.86
N ILE A 284 -19.78 2.00 -8.78
CA ILE A 284 -20.61 2.01 -9.99
C ILE A 284 -20.30 0.78 -10.85
N HIS A 285 -19.02 0.54 -11.16
CA HIS A 285 -18.61 -0.60 -11.99
C HIS A 285 -18.95 -1.95 -11.37
N THR A 286 -18.74 -2.10 -10.07
CA THR A 286 -18.92 -3.34 -9.35
C THR A 286 -20.39 -3.69 -9.18
N LEU A 287 -21.26 -2.72 -8.90
CA LEU A 287 -22.71 -2.93 -8.89
C LEU A 287 -23.24 -3.29 -10.29
N LYS A 288 -22.66 -2.71 -11.35
CA LYS A 288 -22.99 -3.08 -12.73
C LYS A 288 -22.68 -4.54 -13.02
N ALA A 289 -21.44 -4.95 -12.76
CA ALA A 289 -20.99 -6.31 -12.99
C ALA A 289 -21.83 -7.33 -12.21
N ALA A 290 -22.10 -7.06 -10.92
CA ALA A 290 -22.93 -7.93 -10.10
C ALA A 290 -24.37 -8.04 -10.65
N ALA A 291 -24.98 -6.92 -11.05
CA ALA A 291 -26.34 -6.93 -11.59
C ALA A 291 -26.46 -7.69 -12.92
N GLU A 292 -25.43 -7.61 -13.78
CA GLU A 292 -25.32 -8.36 -15.02
C GLU A 292 -25.15 -9.86 -14.74
N GLU A 293 -24.25 -10.24 -13.82
CA GLU A 293 -23.97 -11.62 -13.44
C GLU A 293 -25.20 -12.31 -12.82
N THR A 294 -25.90 -11.61 -11.93
CA THR A 294 -27.10 -12.15 -11.27
C THR A 294 -28.38 -11.98 -12.09
N LYS A 295 -28.32 -11.36 -13.26
CA LYS A 295 -29.49 -10.99 -14.09
C LYS A 295 -30.54 -10.21 -13.29
N PHE A 296 -30.09 -9.34 -12.39
CA PHE A 296 -30.98 -8.55 -11.54
C PHE A 296 -31.65 -7.42 -12.33
N SER A 297 -30.98 -6.93 -13.38
CA SER A 297 -31.40 -5.76 -14.15
C SER A 297 -32.50 -6.01 -15.19
N ASN A 298 -33.13 -7.20 -15.24
CA ASN A 298 -34.08 -7.60 -16.28
C ASN A 298 -35.01 -6.45 -16.70
N ASP A 299 -34.74 -5.91 -17.90
CA ASP A 299 -35.44 -4.82 -18.60
C ASP A 299 -35.20 -3.37 -18.15
N LEU A 300 -34.40 -3.10 -17.12
CA LEU A 300 -34.02 -1.75 -16.68
C LEU A 300 -32.66 -1.32 -17.25
N THR A 301 -32.53 -0.05 -17.62
CA THR A 301 -31.21 0.55 -17.83
C THR A 301 -30.43 0.57 -16.52
N PHE A 302 -29.11 0.36 -16.57
CA PHE A 302 -28.28 0.34 -15.37
C PHE A 302 -28.39 1.64 -14.54
N GLU A 303 -28.56 2.79 -15.19
CA GLU A 303 -28.81 4.06 -14.51
C GLU A 303 -30.11 4.07 -13.71
N SER A 304 -31.16 3.44 -14.23
CA SER A 304 -32.44 3.32 -13.53
C SER A 304 -32.32 2.37 -12.34
N LEU A 305 -31.54 1.30 -12.48
CA LEU A 305 -31.20 0.39 -11.39
C LEU A 305 -30.43 1.10 -10.27
N LEU A 306 -29.38 1.85 -10.60
CA LEU A 306 -28.59 2.60 -9.60
C LEU A 306 -29.45 3.57 -8.79
N LYS A 307 -30.45 4.20 -9.39
CA LYS A 307 -31.39 5.10 -8.69
C LYS A 307 -32.28 4.38 -7.68
N GLN A 308 -32.51 3.09 -7.86
CA GLN A 308 -33.35 2.26 -6.99
C GLN A 308 -32.55 1.62 -5.84
N LEU A 309 -31.24 1.50 -5.97
CA LEU A 309 -30.39 0.96 -4.91
C LEU A 309 -30.27 1.96 -3.75
N PRO A 310 -30.23 1.46 -2.49
CA PRO A 310 -30.10 2.33 -1.32
C PRO A 310 -28.72 2.99 -1.22
N VAL A 311 -27.76 2.55 -2.03
CA VAL A 311 -26.39 3.09 -2.07
C VAL A 311 -26.26 4.05 -3.23
N LYS A 312 -25.78 5.26 -2.95
CA LYS A 312 -25.59 6.31 -3.96
C LYS A 312 -24.11 6.65 -4.10
N SER A 313 -23.62 6.62 -5.33
CA SER A 313 -22.37 7.32 -5.65
C SER A 313 -22.57 8.82 -5.48
N LYS A 314 -21.54 9.53 -4.98
CA LYS A 314 -21.59 10.99 -4.84
C LYS A 314 -21.30 11.71 -6.14
N CYS A 315 -20.65 11.03 -7.09
CA CYS A 315 -20.19 11.59 -8.35
C CYS A 315 -20.56 10.68 -9.53
N THR A 316 -20.77 11.28 -10.70
CA THR A 316 -20.71 10.56 -11.99
C THR A 316 -19.26 10.24 -12.36
N ILE A 317 -19.05 9.37 -13.36
CA ILE A 317 -17.70 9.07 -13.87
C ILE A 317 -17.03 10.35 -14.39
N ASP A 318 -17.73 11.17 -15.17
CA ASP A 318 -17.17 12.43 -15.70
C ASP A 318 -16.80 13.41 -14.58
N GLU A 319 -17.61 13.48 -13.51
CA GLU A 319 -17.29 14.29 -12.34
C GLU A 319 -16.07 13.78 -11.58
N ILE A 320 -15.90 12.44 -11.50
CA ILE A 320 -14.73 11.80 -10.90
C ILE A 320 -13.47 12.19 -11.66
N VAL A 321 -13.48 12.03 -12.98
CA VAL A 321 -12.34 12.35 -13.85
C VAL A 321 -11.98 13.82 -13.71
N ARG A 322 -12.95 14.72 -13.87
CA ARG A 322 -12.73 16.17 -13.77
C ARG A 322 -12.18 16.58 -12.40
N LYS A 323 -12.72 16.03 -11.32
CA LYS A 323 -12.22 16.32 -9.97
C LYS A 323 -10.79 15.82 -9.78
N ALA A 324 -10.49 14.61 -10.25
CA ALA A 324 -9.14 14.03 -10.17
C ALA A 324 -8.11 14.87 -10.94
N GLU A 325 -8.44 15.35 -12.14
CA GLU A 325 -7.59 16.25 -12.92
C GLU A 325 -7.33 17.55 -12.16
N ILE A 326 -8.39 18.21 -11.66
CA ILE A 326 -8.27 19.49 -10.93
C ILE A 326 -7.37 19.37 -9.72
N ILE A 327 -7.59 18.37 -8.86
CA ILE A 327 -6.78 18.23 -7.63
C ILE A 327 -5.34 17.84 -7.93
N THR A 328 -5.11 17.07 -8.99
CA THR A 328 -3.77 16.65 -9.39
C THR A 328 -3.00 17.80 -10.04
N ASP A 329 -3.64 18.58 -10.91
CA ASP A 329 -3.06 19.78 -11.50
C ASP A 329 -2.69 20.80 -10.43
N LYS A 330 -3.58 21.01 -9.45
CA LYS A 330 -3.27 21.85 -8.31
C LYS A 330 -2.03 21.37 -7.56
N PHE A 331 -1.97 20.08 -7.22
CA PHE A 331 -0.86 19.50 -6.46
C PHE A 331 0.48 19.54 -7.22
N ILE A 332 0.48 19.13 -8.49
CA ILE A 332 1.72 19.00 -9.28
C ILE A 332 2.13 20.34 -9.89
N LYS A 333 1.22 21.03 -10.58
CA LYS A 333 1.54 22.23 -11.37
C LYS A 333 1.51 23.50 -10.53
N GLU A 334 0.41 23.77 -9.83
CA GLU A 334 0.21 25.05 -9.13
C GLU A 334 1.04 25.17 -7.84
N ASP A 335 1.03 24.09 -7.04
CA ASP A 335 1.68 24.07 -5.73
C ASP A 335 3.05 23.39 -5.76
N SER A 336 3.43 22.76 -6.88
CA SER A 336 4.77 22.20 -7.14
C SER A 336 5.24 21.24 -6.05
N LEU A 337 4.33 20.45 -5.49
CA LEU A 337 4.59 19.68 -4.26
C LEU A 337 5.62 18.57 -4.44
N LEU A 338 5.65 17.89 -5.59
CA LEU A 338 6.68 16.89 -5.89
C LEU A 338 8.09 17.49 -5.83
N LYS A 339 8.25 18.73 -6.33
CA LYS A 339 9.53 19.45 -6.32
C LYS A 339 9.93 19.89 -4.92
N LEU A 340 8.96 20.30 -4.08
CA LEU A 340 9.19 20.64 -2.67
C LEU A 340 9.65 19.41 -1.88
N ILE A 341 8.96 18.28 -2.01
CA ILE A 341 9.34 17.03 -1.34
C ILE A 341 10.74 16.58 -1.81
N GLY A 342 11.01 16.61 -3.13
CA GLY A 342 12.32 16.25 -3.67
C GLY A 342 13.44 17.14 -3.15
N ARG A 343 13.18 18.45 -2.96
CA ARG A 343 14.14 19.38 -2.34
C ARG A 343 14.42 19.00 -0.90
N ASP A 344 13.41 18.67 -0.10
CA ASP A 344 13.59 18.28 1.30
C ASP A 344 14.45 17.01 1.41
N ILE A 345 14.19 16.02 0.55
CA ILE A 345 14.98 14.78 0.47
C ILE A 345 16.45 15.07 0.12
N ARG A 346 16.70 15.87 -0.92
CA ARG A 346 18.07 16.21 -1.36
C ARG A 346 18.84 16.98 -0.28
N ASN A 347 18.18 17.85 0.47
CA ASN A 347 18.80 18.61 1.55
C ASN A 347 19.13 17.75 2.78
N SER A 348 18.61 16.52 2.86
CA SER A 348 18.82 15.64 4.00
C SER A 348 20.06 14.75 3.88
N VAL A 349 20.66 14.66 2.70
CA VAL A 349 21.83 13.82 2.45
C VAL A 349 23.04 14.69 2.05
N PRO A 350 24.26 14.38 2.54
CA PRO A 350 25.47 15.06 2.09
C PRO A 350 25.64 14.93 0.57
N SER A 351 26.06 16.02 -0.08
CA SER A 351 26.31 16.08 -1.53
C SER A 351 27.49 15.21 -1.96
#